data_AF-A0A8D8Q5Y1-F1
#
_entry.id   AF-A0A8D8Q5Y1-F1
#
_cell.length_a   1.000
_cell.length_b   1.000
_cell.length_c   1.000
_cell.angle_alpha   90.00
_cell.angle_beta   90.00
_cell.angle_gamma   90.00
#
_symmetry.space_group_name_H-M   'P 1'
#
loop_
_entity.id
_entity.type
_entity.pdbx_description
1 polymer ?
#
loop_
_entity_poly.entity_id
_entity_poly.type
_entity_poly.pdbx_seq_one_letter_code
_entity_poly.pdbx_strand_id
1 'polypeptide(L)'
;FLLEAPIAPGTFLLEAPVTPVTFPLEGPITPVTFPSLFLLEDPITPETFLLKDPVTPETFLLEDPVTPLTFLLEAPIAPATFLLESPVTPVTFPLEGPINPVTFLFEDPITPETFILEGSINSSMFINKCLFWFSFLVLVMWVYILLVPVSSKSKIKDLQITALILARGGSKGILLKNLALVNNKTLISRTISVLREFSKFQSVWVSTDHESIVREARLSGARIHTRSRESAADEASSLLAVKEFAYHHPEIPAIALFQCTSPFLTLFPIEQAYAMMTDLGYDSVFSVTTSYKLRWTFNSDFSVSPLNFDLTRRPRRQDWDGDLIENGMFYFFRTRLLQFNVLQGGQMGVVEIPQNRSLEIDSPLDLKIAQTIAPLLDNS
;
A
#
# COMPACT_ATOMS: atom_id res chain seq x y z
N PHE A 1 38.56 8.17 -22.86
CA PHE A 1 38.15 8.64 -24.19
C PHE A 1 37.43 9.94 -23.93
N LEU A 2 37.91 11.08 -24.41
CA LEU A 2 37.34 12.39 -24.09
C LEU A 2 36.80 13.01 -25.38
N LEU A 3 35.46 13.13 -25.51
CA LEU A 3 34.86 13.99 -26.52
C LEU A 3 34.84 15.42 -25.95
N GLU A 4 35.85 16.23 -26.24
CA GLU A 4 35.94 17.61 -25.75
C GLU A 4 35.58 18.68 -26.81
N ALA A 5 35.12 18.30 -28.00
CA ALA A 5 34.80 19.24 -29.08
C ALA A 5 33.37 19.04 -29.58
N PRO A 6 32.69 20.10 -30.08
CA PRO A 6 31.39 19.94 -30.74
C PRO A 6 31.58 19.08 -31.99
N ILE A 7 31.19 17.82 -31.92
CA ILE A 7 31.26 16.89 -33.04
C ILE A 7 29.91 16.97 -33.76
N ALA A 8 29.92 17.36 -35.03
CA ALA A 8 28.70 17.46 -35.85
C ALA A 8 28.48 16.32 -36.87
N PRO A 9 28.67 15.02 -36.55
CA PRO A 9 28.21 13.95 -37.42
C PRO A 9 26.74 13.63 -37.07
N GLY A 10 25.94 13.25 -38.08
CA GLY A 10 24.55 12.82 -37.86
C GLY A 10 24.43 11.52 -37.05
N THR A 11 25.52 10.75 -36.91
CA THR A 11 25.57 9.48 -36.19
C THR A 11 26.85 9.40 -35.38
N PHE A 12 26.76 8.95 -34.13
CA PHE A 12 27.91 8.50 -33.34
C PHE A 12 27.83 6.99 -33.24
N LEU A 13 28.88 6.34 -33.73
CA LEU A 13 28.98 4.90 -33.82
C LEU A 13 30.32 4.46 -33.24
N LEU A 14 30.27 3.49 -32.34
CA LEU A 14 31.43 2.80 -31.82
C LEU A 14 31.38 1.34 -32.28
N GLU A 15 32.20 1.02 -33.29
CA GLU A 15 32.31 -0.32 -33.93
C GLU A 15 33.56 -1.09 -33.45
N ALA A 16 34.05 -0.79 -32.24
CA ALA A 16 35.12 -1.58 -31.63
C ALA A 16 35.04 -1.58 -30.10
N PRO A 17 35.37 -2.71 -29.43
CA PRO A 17 35.43 -2.75 -27.98
C PRO A 17 36.49 -1.79 -27.44
N VAL A 18 36.11 -0.99 -26.44
CA VAL A 18 37.04 -0.05 -25.78
C VAL A 18 36.92 -0.11 -24.26
N THR A 19 38.06 -0.01 -23.57
CA THR A 19 38.15 -0.04 -22.11
C THR A 19 38.80 1.25 -21.56
N PRO A 20 38.23 2.44 -21.79
CA PRO A 20 38.84 3.69 -21.34
C PRO A 20 38.65 3.86 -19.82
N VAL A 21 39.61 4.49 -19.15
CA VAL A 21 39.49 4.83 -17.71
C VAL A 21 38.20 5.63 -17.45
N THR A 22 38.00 6.71 -18.21
CA THR A 22 36.78 7.54 -18.17
C THR A 22 36.18 7.69 -19.58
N PHE A 23 34.85 7.69 -19.64
CA PHE A 23 34.05 8.01 -20.81
C PHE A 23 33.06 9.15 -20.46
N PRO A 24 33.51 10.41 -20.53
CA PRO A 24 32.66 11.57 -20.35
C PRO A 24 32.03 12.00 -21.69
N LEU A 25 30.76 12.35 -21.63
CA LEU A 25 30.03 13.09 -22.66
C LEU A 25 29.77 14.50 -22.10
N GLU A 26 30.63 15.46 -22.46
CA GLU A 26 30.62 16.84 -21.95
C GLU A 26 30.55 17.86 -23.11
N GLY A 27 29.82 18.98 -22.93
CA GLY A 27 29.76 20.12 -23.86
C GLY A 27 28.35 20.76 -23.98
N PRO A 28 28.22 22.07 -24.27
CA PRO A 28 26.91 22.71 -24.47
C PRO A 28 26.25 22.22 -25.77
N ILE A 29 25.26 21.34 -25.63
CA ILE A 29 24.61 20.66 -26.76
C ILE A 29 23.40 21.47 -27.23
N THR A 30 23.46 21.99 -28.45
CA THR A 30 22.27 22.48 -29.16
C THR A 30 21.85 21.43 -30.20
N PRO A 31 20.57 21.34 -30.60
CA PRO A 31 20.03 20.23 -31.41
C PRO A 31 20.72 19.97 -32.75
N VAL A 32 21.59 20.88 -33.20
CA VAL A 32 22.23 20.85 -34.53
C VAL A 32 23.63 20.20 -34.50
N THR A 33 24.20 19.96 -33.32
CA THR A 33 25.60 19.50 -33.16
C THR A 33 25.72 18.22 -32.33
N PHE A 34 24.64 17.44 -32.24
CA PHE A 34 24.66 16.11 -31.64
C PHE A 34 24.17 15.10 -32.68
N PRO A 35 24.73 13.89 -32.73
CA PRO A 35 24.21 12.85 -33.61
C PRO A 35 22.73 12.59 -33.32
N SER A 36 21.91 12.55 -34.37
CA SER A 36 20.50 12.17 -34.26
C SER A 36 20.33 10.72 -33.78
N LEU A 37 21.35 9.89 -34.07
CA LEU A 37 21.45 8.50 -33.62
C LEU A 37 22.73 8.29 -32.82
N PHE A 38 22.59 7.91 -31.54
CA PHE A 38 23.69 7.43 -30.72
C PHE A 38 23.60 5.90 -30.62
N LEU A 39 24.62 5.21 -31.13
CA LEU A 39 24.63 3.75 -31.25
C LEU A 39 25.96 3.18 -30.75
N LEU A 40 25.87 2.24 -29.79
CA LEU A 40 27.00 1.43 -29.33
C LEU A 40 26.73 -0.04 -29.72
N GLU A 41 27.45 -0.52 -30.73
CA GLU A 41 27.31 -1.89 -31.27
C GLU A 41 28.32 -2.87 -30.68
N ASP A 42 29.33 -2.40 -29.95
CA ASP A 42 30.36 -3.24 -29.32
C ASP A 42 30.45 -3.00 -27.79
N PRO A 43 30.94 -3.98 -27.01
CA PRO A 43 30.98 -3.86 -25.55
C PRO A 43 31.95 -2.77 -25.06
N ILE A 44 31.50 -2.00 -24.07
CA ILE A 44 32.31 -0.94 -23.45
C ILE A 44 32.41 -1.17 -21.94
N THR A 45 33.63 -1.17 -21.41
CA THR A 45 33.89 -1.40 -19.98
C THR A 45 34.75 -0.28 -19.37
N PRO A 46 34.24 0.95 -19.23
CA PRO A 46 35.02 2.02 -18.64
C PRO A 46 35.02 1.95 -17.10
N GLU A 47 36.01 2.51 -16.41
CA GLU A 47 35.89 2.64 -14.94
C GLU A 47 34.76 3.63 -14.58
N THR A 48 34.59 4.70 -15.35
CA THR A 48 33.49 5.64 -15.15
C THR A 48 32.87 6.07 -16.47
N PHE A 49 31.55 5.89 -16.59
CA PHE A 49 30.71 6.47 -17.62
C PHE A 49 29.97 7.68 -17.04
N LEU A 50 30.05 8.83 -17.70
CA LEU A 50 29.62 10.09 -17.13
C LEU A 50 28.88 10.96 -18.15
N LEU A 51 27.68 11.41 -17.79
CA LEU A 51 26.88 12.38 -18.54
C LEU A 51 26.55 13.58 -17.64
N LYS A 52 27.22 14.71 -17.87
CA LYS A 52 27.11 15.90 -17.01
C LYS A 52 26.28 17.04 -17.60
N ASP A 53 26.14 17.08 -18.91
CA ASP A 53 25.38 18.11 -19.61
C ASP A 53 24.09 17.53 -20.23
N PRO A 54 23.02 18.33 -20.42
CA PRO A 54 21.77 17.84 -20.98
C PRO A 54 21.98 17.33 -22.42
N VAL A 55 21.41 16.16 -22.73
CA VAL A 55 21.53 15.54 -24.07
C VAL A 55 20.16 15.16 -24.60
N THR A 56 19.89 15.50 -25.86
CA THR A 56 18.61 15.23 -26.55
C THR A 56 18.84 14.61 -27.94
N PRO A 57 19.30 13.35 -28.04
CA PRO A 57 19.34 12.67 -29.33
C PRO A 57 17.92 12.34 -29.79
N GLU A 58 17.69 12.13 -31.09
CA GLU A 58 16.38 11.64 -31.54
C GLU A 58 16.21 10.17 -31.10
N THR A 59 17.25 9.36 -31.27
CA THR A 59 17.30 7.95 -30.84
C THR A 59 18.58 7.64 -30.07
N PHE A 60 18.44 6.95 -28.95
CA PHE A 60 19.54 6.39 -28.16
C PHE A 60 19.41 4.86 -28.09
N LEU A 61 20.42 4.15 -28.58
CA LEU A 61 20.40 2.70 -28.75
C LEU A 61 21.68 2.06 -28.20
N LEU A 62 21.51 1.04 -27.35
CA LEU A 62 22.58 0.18 -26.85
C LEU A 62 22.28 -1.26 -27.25
N GLU A 63 23.02 -1.78 -28.23
CA GLU A 63 22.82 -3.14 -28.74
C GLU A 63 23.69 -4.17 -28.00
N ASP A 64 24.82 -3.73 -27.42
CA ASP A 64 25.77 -4.61 -26.73
C ASP A 64 26.00 -4.23 -25.24
N PRO A 65 26.49 -5.17 -24.40
CA PRO A 65 26.62 -4.96 -22.96
C PRO A 65 27.58 -3.82 -22.57
N VAL A 66 27.13 -2.98 -21.64
CA VAL A 66 27.93 -1.89 -21.06
C VAL A 66 28.15 -2.15 -19.57
N THR A 67 29.40 -2.32 -19.13
CA THR A 67 29.72 -2.74 -17.75
C THR A 67 30.72 -1.81 -17.07
N PRO A 68 30.34 -0.58 -16.70
CA PRO A 68 31.26 0.33 -16.06
C PRO A 68 31.33 0.12 -14.55
N LEU A 69 32.41 0.54 -13.88
CA LEU A 69 32.40 0.54 -12.40
C LEU A 69 31.39 1.58 -11.87
N THR A 70 31.32 2.75 -12.50
CA THR A 70 30.36 3.82 -12.16
C THR A 70 29.66 4.33 -13.40
N PHE A 71 28.33 4.48 -13.37
CA PHE A 71 27.52 5.08 -14.43
C PHE A 71 26.73 6.27 -13.85
N LEU A 72 27.16 7.49 -14.13
CA LEU A 72 26.63 8.70 -13.50
C LEU A 72 25.90 9.60 -14.50
N LEU A 73 24.64 9.92 -14.18
CA LEU A 73 23.77 10.81 -14.96
C LEU A 73 23.35 12.02 -14.10
N GLU A 74 24.03 13.16 -14.28
CA GLU A 74 23.77 14.39 -13.50
C GLU A 74 22.78 15.34 -14.21
N ALA A 75 22.66 15.26 -15.53
CA ALA A 75 21.82 16.17 -16.33
C ALA A 75 20.53 15.55 -16.87
N PRO A 76 19.51 16.38 -17.22
CA PRO A 76 18.30 15.92 -17.90
C PRO A 76 18.58 15.23 -19.23
N ILE A 77 17.89 14.11 -19.50
CA ILE A 77 18.00 13.34 -20.74
C ILE A 77 16.61 13.19 -21.36
N ALA A 78 16.44 13.62 -22.62
CA ALA A 78 15.13 13.60 -23.29
C ALA A 78 15.23 13.16 -24.76
N PRO A 79 15.49 11.87 -25.03
CA PRO A 79 15.40 11.34 -26.37
C PRO A 79 13.95 11.14 -26.81
N ALA A 80 13.67 11.17 -28.11
CA ALA A 80 12.36 10.72 -28.59
C ALA A 80 12.20 9.21 -28.37
N THR A 81 13.25 8.43 -28.62
CA THR A 81 13.28 6.98 -28.40
C THR A 81 14.53 6.56 -27.63
N PHE A 82 14.36 5.78 -26.57
CA PHE A 82 15.45 5.12 -25.84
C PHE A 82 15.23 3.61 -25.85
N LEU A 83 16.20 2.87 -26.36
CA LEU A 83 16.15 1.43 -26.53
C LEU A 83 17.40 0.78 -25.92
N LEU A 84 17.18 -0.24 -25.10
CA LEU A 84 18.25 -1.08 -24.56
C LEU A 84 17.97 -2.54 -24.95
N GLU A 85 18.80 -3.09 -25.83
CA GLU A 85 18.64 -4.48 -26.30
C GLU A 85 19.52 -5.47 -25.54
N SER A 86 20.58 -5.00 -24.88
CA SER A 86 21.52 -5.80 -24.09
C SER A 86 21.66 -5.33 -22.63
N PRO A 87 22.08 -6.18 -21.68
CA PRO A 87 22.15 -5.84 -20.27
C PRO A 87 23.24 -4.79 -19.95
N VAL A 88 22.92 -3.88 -19.03
CA VAL A 88 23.86 -2.88 -18.50
C VAL A 88 24.10 -3.14 -17.02
N THR A 89 25.35 -3.44 -16.64
CA THR A 89 25.68 -3.94 -15.29
C THR A 89 26.76 -3.09 -14.63
N PRO A 90 26.42 -1.88 -14.15
CA PRO A 90 27.39 -1.03 -13.48
C PRO A 90 27.54 -1.42 -12.00
N VAL A 91 28.70 -1.21 -11.38
CA VAL A 91 28.78 -1.41 -9.91
C VAL A 91 27.97 -0.33 -9.17
N THR A 92 27.99 0.91 -9.66
CA THR A 92 27.18 2.02 -9.13
C THR A 92 26.48 2.80 -10.23
N PHE A 93 25.21 3.19 -9.99
CA PHE A 93 24.40 3.98 -10.91
C PHE A 93 23.67 5.11 -10.17
N PRO A 94 24.21 6.34 -10.14
CA PRO A 94 23.50 7.52 -9.65
C PRO A 94 22.77 8.26 -10.78
N LEU A 95 21.49 8.53 -10.57
CA LEU A 95 20.65 9.36 -11.43
C LEU A 95 20.13 10.57 -10.66
N GLU A 96 20.67 11.74 -10.97
CA GLU A 96 20.30 13.02 -10.34
C GLU A 96 19.41 13.87 -11.25
N GLY A 97 19.57 13.75 -12.58
CA GLY A 97 18.74 14.44 -13.58
C GLY A 97 17.45 13.69 -13.96
N PRO A 98 16.37 14.39 -14.40
CA PRO A 98 15.16 13.74 -14.89
C PRO A 98 15.36 13.10 -16.28
N ILE A 99 14.75 11.93 -16.49
CA ILE A 99 14.74 11.21 -17.78
C ILE A 99 13.32 11.23 -18.34
N ASN A 100 13.12 11.89 -19.49
CA ASN A 100 11.80 12.11 -20.10
C ASN A 100 11.74 11.66 -21.57
N PRO A 101 11.81 10.36 -21.85
CA PRO A 101 11.68 9.81 -23.20
C PRO A 101 10.22 9.82 -23.67
N VAL A 102 9.98 10.03 -24.97
CA VAL A 102 8.64 9.81 -25.54
C VAL A 102 8.33 8.31 -25.62
N THR A 103 9.31 7.50 -26.01
CA THR A 103 9.25 6.02 -26.03
C THR A 103 10.45 5.43 -25.29
N PHE A 104 10.20 4.50 -24.38
CA PHE A 104 11.24 3.84 -23.56
C PHE A 104 11.02 2.33 -23.55
N LEU A 105 11.99 1.57 -24.07
CA LEU A 105 11.91 0.10 -24.18
C LEU A 105 13.14 -0.57 -23.56
N PHE A 106 12.91 -1.59 -22.73
CA PHE A 106 13.92 -2.55 -22.29
C PHE A 106 13.61 -3.92 -22.91
N GLU A 107 14.56 -4.49 -23.63
CA GLU A 107 14.52 -5.91 -23.99
C GLU A 107 15.26 -6.76 -22.94
N ASP A 108 16.35 -6.24 -22.37
CA ASP A 108 17.20 -6.90 -21.36
C ASP A 108 17.41 -6.08 -20.06
N PRO A 109 17.79 -6.70 -18.92
CA PRO A 109 17.80 -6.05 -17.60
C PRO A 109 19.02 -5.14 -17.35
N ILE A 110 18.80 -4.05 -16.59
CA ILE A 110 19.87 -3.27 -15.95
C ILE A 110 20.07 -3.77 -14.52
N THR A 111 21.28 -4.23 -14.17
CA THR A 111 21.56 -4.82 -12.84
C THR A 111 22.75 -4.14 -12.16
N PRO A 112 22.54 -3.00 -11.49
CA PRO A 112 23.59 -2.37 -10.73
C PRO A 112 23.79 -3.05 -9.37
N GLU A 113 25.02 -3.04 -8.81
CA GLU A 113 25.20 -3.42 -7.39
C GLU A 113 24.61 -2.34 -6.46
N THR A 114 24.71 -1.07 -6.87
CA THR A 114 24.19 0.09 -6.12
C THR A 114 23.46 1.05 -7.06
N PHE A 115 22.22 1.42 -6.76
CA PHE A 115 21.39 2.35 -7.57
C PHE A 115 20.87 3.50 -6.71
N ILE A 116 21.13 4.75 -7.12
CA ILE A 116 20.71 5.97 -6.40
C ILE A 116 19.84 6.79 -7.36
N LEU A 117 18.62 7.12 -6.95
CA LEU A 117 17.63 7.85 -7.76
C LEU A 117 17.19 9.11 -7.02
N GLU A 118 17.63 10.27 -7.50
CA GLU A 118 17.20 11.58 -7.01
C GLU A 118 16.33 12.34 -8.05
N GLY A 119 16.43 11.96 -9.33
CA GLY A 119 15.60 12.47 -10.43
C GLY A 119 14.27 11.70 -10.65
N SER A 120 13.38 12.26 -11.49
CA SER A 120 12.12 11.60 -11.91
C SER A 120 12.24 10.96 -13.29
N ILE A 121 11.60 9.80 -13.51
CA ILE A 121 11.50 9.15 -14.82
C ILE A 121 10.03 9.26 -15.28
N ASN A 122 9.76 10.01 -16.33
CA ASN A 122 8.42 10.12 -16.91
C ASN A 122 8.43 9.59 -18.34
N SER A 123 7.68 8.52 -18.61
CA SER A 123 7.42 8.04 -19.97
C SER A 123 5.91 7.93 -20.18
N SER A 124 5.43 8.35 -21.35
CA SER A 124 4.01 8.26 -21.71
C SER A 124 3.62 6.86 -22.22
N MET A 125 4.61 6.05 -22.64
CA MET A 125 4.47 4.63 -22.94
C MET A 125 5.61 3.85 -22.28
N PHE A 126 5.27 3.05 -21.26
CA PHE A 126 6.16 2.06 -20.66
C PHE A 126 5.65 0.66 -21.04
N ILE A 127 6.36 -0.05 -21.92
CA ILE A 127 6.02 -1.42 -22.31
C ILE A 127 7.13 -2.32 -21.77
N ASN A 128 6.80 -3.15 -20.78
CA ASN A 128 7.73 -4.09 -20.19
C ASN A 128 7.25 -5.53 -20.44
N LYS A 129 8.09 -6.36 -21.07
CA LYS A 129 7.88 -7.83 -21.17
C LYS A 129 8.65 -8.62 -20.10
N CYS A 130 9.37 -7.96 -19.20
CA CYS A 130 10.08 -8.58 -18.09
C CYS A 130 9.20 -8.58 -16.82
N LEU A 131 8.35 -9.61 -16.76
CA LEU A 131 7.51 -9.96 -15.62
C LEU A 131 8.28 -10.82 -14.60
N PHE A 132 9.51 -10.45 -14.26
CA PHE A 132 10.30 -11.01 -13.15
C PHE A 132 11.35 -9.93 -12.84
N TRP A 133 11.53 -9.54 -11.57
CA TRP A 133 12.46 -8.50 -11.04
C TRP A 133 11.88 -7.14 -10.62
N PHE A 134 10.62 -6.80 -10.89
CA PHE A 134 9.95 -5.71 -10.14
C PHE A 134 9.76 -6.05 -8.64
N SER A 135 9.84 -7.34 -8.29
CA SER A 135 9.82 -7.85 -6.92
C SER A 135 11.15 -7.69 -6.16
N PHE A 136 12.25 -7.36 -6.82
CA PHE A 136 13.58 -7.22 -6.18
C PHE A 136 13.96 -5.76 -5.93
N LEU A 137 13.54 -4.82 -6.80
CA LEU A 137 13.82 -3.39 -6.59
C LEU A 137 13.03 -2.79 -5.42
N VAL A 138 11.80 -3.29 -5.19
CA VAL A 138 11.04 -2.96 -3.96
C VAL A 138 11.78 -3.46 -2.72
N LEU A 139 12.53 -4.56 -2.79
CA LEU A 139 13.30 -5.07 -1.66
C LEU A 139 14.51 -4.17 -1.30
N VAL A 140 15.20 -3.61 -2.29
CA VAL A 140 16.40 -2.78 -2.07
C VAL A 140 16.04 -1.34 -1.69
N MET A 141 14.94 -0.78 -2.21
CA MET A 141 14.42 0.52 -1.76
C MET A 141 13.98 0.49 -0.29
N TRP A 142 13.52 -0.66 0.20
CA TRP A 142 13.28 -0.90 1.63
C TRP A 142 14.58 -1.00 2.45
N VAL A 143 15.68 -1.50 1.87
CA VAL A 143 16.99 -1.58 2.54
C VAL A 143 17.72 -0.22 2.58
N TYR A 144 17.49 0.69 1.63
CA TYR A 144 18.10 2.03 1.68
C TYR A 144 17.30 3.05 2.53
N ILE A 145 15.98 2.91 2.61
CA ILE A 145 15.15 3.60 3.63
C ILE A 145 15.58 3.19 5.07
N LEU A 146 16.30 2.07 5.22
CA LEU A 146 16.89 1.63 6.49
C LEU A 146 18.23 2.30 6.85
N LEU A 147 18.88 3.06 5.95
CA LEU A 147 20.24 3.59 6.18
C LEU A 147 20.39 5.13 6.12
N VAL A 148 19.37 5.89 5.70
CA VAL A 148 19.33 7.34 5.96
C VAL A 148 18.81 7.56 7.38
N PRO A 149 19.48 8.36 8.24
CA PRO A 149 18.96 8.68 9.57
C PRO A 149 17.76 9.61 9.43
N VAL A 150 16.59 9.02 9.16
CA VAL A 150 15.31 9.57 9.60
C VAL A 150 15.47 9.78 11.10
N SER A 151 15.40 11.05 11.52
CA SER A 151 15.25 11.45 12.92
C SER A 151 14.50 10.37 13.69
N SER A 152 15.18 9.75 14.67
CA SER A 152 14.87 8.42 15.20
C SER A 152 13.39 8.22 15.50
N LYS A 153 12.62 7.70 14.55
CA LYS A 153 11.44 6.90 14.86
C LYS A 153 11.97 5.49 15.04
N SER A 154 12.21 5.11 16.29
CA SER A 154 12.51 3.72 16.66
C SER A 154 11.62 2.79 15.84
N LYS A 155 12.20 1.78 15.18
CA LYS A 155 11.43 0.57 14.84
C LYS A 155 10.67 0.20 16.11
N ILE A 156 9.34 0.35 16.13
CA ILE A 156 8.56 -0.04 17.30
C ILE A 156 8.39 -1.56 17.21
N LYS A 157 9.52 -2.28 17.34
CA LYS A 157 9.57 -3.74 17.30
C LYS A 157 8.78 -4.39 18.44
N ASP A 158 8.25 -3.59 19.37
CA ASP A 158 7.54 -4.03 20.57
C ASP A 158 6.12 -3.45 20.69
N LEU A 159 5.48 -2.98 19.60
CA LEU A 159 4.10 -2.51 19.70
C LEU A 159 3.17 -3.69 19.99
N GLN A 160 2.80 -3.85 21.26
CA GLN A 160 1.86 -4.86 21.71
C GLN A 160 0.43 -4.42 21.38
N ILE A 161 -0.24 -5.16 20.50
CA ILE A 161 -1.63 -4.88 20.13
C ILE A 161 -2.54 -5.86 20.86
N THR A 162 -3.56 -5.33 21.53
CA THR A 162 -4.63 -6.14 22.13
C THR A 162 -5.87 -6.10 21.24
N ALA A 163 -6.43 -7.27 20.94
CA ALA A 163 -7.70 -7.35 20.24
C ALA A 163 -8.86 -7.16 21.21
N LEU A 164 -9.83 -6.34 20.83
CA LEU A 164 -11.02 -6.02 21.62
C LEU A 164 -12.27 -6.24 20.77
N ILE A 165 -13.25 -6.95 21.33
CA ILE A 165 -14.59 -7.10 20.77
C ILE A 165 -15.57 -6.43 21.72
N LEU A 166 -16.42 -5.53 21.21
CA LEU A 166 -17.54 -4.98 21.96
C LEU A 166 -18.80 -5.78 21.64
N ALA A 167 -19.33 -6.51 22.62
CA ALA A 167 -20.47 -7.40 22.41
C ALA A 167 -21.56 -7.14 23.44
N ARG A 168 -22.52 -6.28 23.08
CA ARG A 168 -23.68 -5.97 23.93
C ARG A 168 -24.75 -7.05 23.93
N GLY A 169 -25.41 -7.23 25.08
CA GLY A 169 -26.62 -8.05 25.17
C GLY A 169 -27.84 -7.40 24.51
N GLY A 170 -28.07 -6.11 24.79
CA GLY A 170 -29.21 -5.34 24.28
C GLY A 170 -29.04 -4.92 22.82
N SER A 171 -29.43 -5.78 21.88
CA SER A 171 -29.41 -5.48 20.45
C SER A 171 -30.82 -5.18 19.94
N LYS A 172 -31.06 -3.98 19.37
CA LYS A 172 -32.41 -3.54 18.92
C LYS A 172 -32.95 -4.33 17.71
N GLY A 173 -32.09 -4.68 16.75
CA GLY A 173 -32.51 -5.35 15.51
C GLY A 173 -32.62 -6.88 15.61
N ILE A 174 -31.60 -7.51 16.19
CA ILE A 174 -31.52 -8.97 16.39
C ILE A 174 -31.22 -9.20 17.87
N LEU A 175 -32.17 -9.77 18.62
CA LEU A 175 -31.95 -10.08 20.03
C LEU A 175 -30.71 -10.97 20.19
N LEU A 176 -29.79 -10.58 21.08
CA LEU A 176 -28.50 -11.26 21.27
C LEU A 176 -27.74 -11.50 19.95
N LYS A 177 -27.70 -10.49 19.07
CA LYS A 177 -27.04 -10.53 17.74
C LYS A 177 -25.68 -11.22 17.76
N ASN A 178 -24.83 -10.91 18.75
CA ASN A 178 -23.49 -11.48 18.87
C ASN A 178 -23.45 -13.01 19.10
N LEU A 179 -24.57 -13.60 19.54
CA LEU A 179 -24.78 -15.05 19.70
C LEU A 179 -25.55 -15.67 18.52
N ALA A 180 -25.96 -14.88 17.52
CA ALA A 180 -26.62 -15.41 16.34
C ALA A 180 -25.69 -16.36 15.59
N LEU A 181 -26.26 -17.43 15.04
CA LEU A 181 -25.51 -18.49 14.38
C LEU A 181 -25.36 -18.21 12.88
N VAL A 182 -24.14 -18.34 12.39
CA VAL A 182 -23.79 -18.38 10.96
C VAL A 182 -22.92 -19.62 10.74
N ASN A 183 -23.45 -20.59 9.99
CA ASN A 183 -22.82 -21.88 9.74
C ASN A 183 -22.40 -22.61 11.05
N ASN A 184 -23.36 -22.78 11.97
CA ASN A 184 -23.20 -23.45 13.27
C ASN A 184 -22.20 -22.83 14.25
N LYS A 185 -21.72 -21.61 14.00
CA LYS A 185 -20.87 -20.85 14.92
C LYS A 185 -21.52 -19.51 15.26
N THR A 186 -21.41 -19.06 16.50
CA THR A 186 -21.92 -17.75 16.89
C THR A 186 -21.09 -16.65 16.21
N LEU A 187 -21.66 -15.47 15.97
CA LEU A 187 -20.90 -14.35 15.40
C LEU A 187 -19.63 -14.06 16.21
N ILE A 188 -19.76 -14.05 17.53
CA ILE A 188 -18.62 -13.81 18.42
C ILE A 188 -17.58 -14.93 18.38
N SER A 189 -17.99 -16.21 18.38
CA SER A 189 -17.04 -17.32 18.32
C SER A 189 -16.30 -17.36 16.98
N ARG A 190 -16.96 -16.97 15.88
CA ARG A 190 -16.33 -16.85 14.55
C ARG A 190 -15.19 -15.84 14.58
N THR A 191 -15.45 -14.62 15.08
CA THR A 191 -14.40 -13.59 15.21
C THR A 191 -13.27 -14.06 16.12
N ILE A 192 -13.59 -14.54 17.33
CA ILE A 192 -12.57 -14.97 18.30
C ILE A 192 -11.68 -16.08 17.72
N SER A 193 -12.26 -17.05 17.00
CA SER A 193 -11.51 -18.13 16.35
C SER A 193 -10.41 -17.60 15.43
N VAL A 194 -10.72 -16.61 14.59
CA VAL A 194 -9.75 -16.02 13.66
C VAL A 194 -8.68 -15.22 14.41
N LEU A 195 -9.08 -14.44 15.42
CA LEU A 195 -8.13 -13.68 16.26
C LEU A 195 -7.16 -14.61 17.01
N ARG A 196 -7.65 -15.77 17.42
CA ARG A 196 -6.88 -16.81 18.11
C ARG A 196 -5.89 -17.50 17.19
N GLU A 197 -6.31 -17.76 15.95
CA GLU A 197 -5.47 -18.33 14.90
C GLU A 197 -4.33 -17.37 14.51
N PHE A 198 -4.61 -16.07 14.42
CA PHE A 198 -3.58 -15.07 14.10
C PHE A 198 -2.42 -15.04 15.11
N SER A 199 -2.68 -15.33 16.38
CA SER A 199 -1.70 -15.56 17.47
C SER A 199 -0.73 -14.43 17.85
N LYS A 200 -0.63 -13.35 17.06
CA LYS A 200 0.28 -12.20 17.32
C LYS A 200 -0.32 -11.14 18.25
N PHE A 201 -1.63 -11.17 18.52
CA PHE A 201 -2.21 -10.28 19.54
C PHE A 201 -1.71 -10.66 20.94
N GLN A 202 -1.34 -9.66 21.74
CA GLN A 202 -0.91 -9.87 23.13
C GLN A 202 -2.02 -10.56 23.94
N SER A 203 -3.27 -10.15 23.69
CA SER A 203 -4.45 -10.77 24.27
C SER A 203 -5.69 -10.47 23.43
N VAL A 204 -6.73 -11.30 23.59
CA VAL A 204 -8.05 -11.13 22.95
C VAL A 204 -9.08 -10.94 24.06
N TRP A 205 -9.78 -9.82 24.04
CA TRP A 205 -10.79 -9.44 25.03
C TRP A 205 -12.16 -9.27 24.41
N VAL A 206 -13.18 -9.63 25.19
CA VAL A 206 -14.58 -9.32 24.93
C VAL A 206 -15.08 -8.41 26.05
N SER A 207 -15.53 -7.22 25.67
CA SER A 207 -16.24 -6.29 26.55
C SER A 207 -17.74 -6.53 26.43
N THR A 208 -18.37 -6.98 27.51
CA THR A 208 -19.79 -7.34 27.51
C THR A 208 -20.45 -7.12 28.88
N ASP A 209 -21.77 -6.98 28.87
CA ASP A 209 -22.66 -6.86 30.03
C ASP A 209 -23.56 -8.09 30.21
N HIS A 210 -23.43 -9.10 29.33
CA HIS A 210 -24.39 -10.20 29.24
C HIS A 210 -23.76 -11.56 29.49
N GLU A 211 -24.28 -12.29 30.48
CA GLU A 211 -23.70 -13.56 30.96
C GLU A 211 -23.62 -14.65 29.88
N SER A 212 -24.60 -14.75 28.97
CA SER A 212 -24.51 -15.71 27.84
C SER A 212 -23.36 -15.40 26.88
N ILE A 213 -23.04 -14.11 26.68
CA ILE A 213 -21.90 -13.69 25.84
C ILE A 213 -20.59 -13.98 26.56
N VAL A 214 -20.54 -13.76 27.89
CA VAL A 214 -19.39 -14.13 28.73
C VAL A 214 -19.06 -15.62 28.58
N ARG A 215 -20.07 -16.50 28.68
CA ARG A 215 -19.87 -17.95 28.54
C ARG A 215 -19.31 -18.32 27.16
N GLU A 216 -19.92 -17.83 26.09
CA GLU A 216 -19.50 -18.11 24.71
C GLU A 216 -18.08 -17.61 24.43
N ALA A 217 -17.76 -16.39 24.87
CA ALA A 217 -16.45 -15.78 24.71
C ALA A 217 -15.36 -16.56 25.46
N ARG A 218 -15.63 -17.01 26.69
CA ARG A 218 -14.69 -17.85 27.46
C ARG A 218 -14.47 -19.20 26.81
N LEU A 219 -15.54 -19.86 26.35
CA LEU A 219 -15.45 -21.13 25.62
C LEU A 219 -14.62 -20.99 24.33
N SER A 220 -14.70 -19.83 23.68
CA SER A 220 -13.91 -19.49 22.49
C SER A 220 -12.47 -19.06 22.81
N GLY A 221 -12.09 -18.92 24.09
CA GLY A 221 -10.73 -18.60 24.52
C GLY A 221 -10.39 -17.10 24.62
N ALA A 222 -11.40 -16.23 24.74
CA ALA A 222 -11.22 -14.80 24.99
C ALA A 222 -11.28 -14.46 26.48
N ARG A 223 -10.57 -13.38 26.87
CA ARG A 223 -10.67 -12.75 28.19
C ARG A 223 -11.91 -11.87 28.25
N ILE A 224 -12.39 -11.60 29.46
CA ILE A 224 -13.66 -10.88 29.67
C ILE A 224 -13.39 -9.57 30.40
N HIS A 225 -13.86 -8.49 29.81
CA HIS A 225 -14.03 -7.21 30.46
C HIS A 225 -15.52 -6.99 30.70
N THR A 226 -15.93 -6.82 31.96
CA THR A 226 -17.34 -6.53 32.26
C THR A 226 -17.54 -5.04 32.11
N ARG A 227 -18.49 -4.64 31.27
CA ARG A 227 -18.74 -3.23 30.98
C ARG A 227 -19.87 -2.65 31.84
N SER A 228 -19.80 -1.35 32.10
CA SER A 228 -20.81 -0.61 32.86
C SER A 228 -22.15 -0.57 32.13
N ARG A 229 -23.22 -0.21 32.85
CA ARG A 229 -24.54 0.03 32.22
C ARG A 229 -24.51 1.20 31.23
N GLU A 230 -23.64 2.17 31.46
CA GLU A 230 -23.54 3.38 30.64
C GLU A 230 -22.94 3.05 29.26
N SER A 231 -21.78 2.38 29.21
CA SER A 231 -21.19 1.93 27.95
C SER A 231 -21.94 0.76 27.30
N ALA A 232 -22.85 0.13 28.06
CA ALA A 232 -23.75 -0.89 27.55
C ALA A 232 -25.03 -0.35 26.91
N ALA A 233 -25.36 0.92 27.13
CA ALA A 233 -26.60 1.52 26.68
C ALA A 233 -26.75 1.48 25.16
N ASP A 234 -27.99 1.61 24.70
CA ASP A 234 -28.30 1.50 23.28
C ASP A 234 -27.69 2.65 22.46
N GLU A 235 -27.62 3.84 23.06
CA GLU A 235 -27.09 5.08 22.51
C GLU A 235 -25.58 5.26 22.80
N ALA A 236 -24.96 4.32 23.53
CA ALA A 236 -23.54 4.37 23.81
C ALA A 236 -22.71 4.18 22.54
N SER A 237 -21.74 5.07 22.32
CA SER A 237 -20.83 4.96 21.18
C SER A 237 -19.77 3.89 21.43
N SER A 238 -19.25 3.29 20.35
CA SER A 238 -18.09 2.38 20.42
C SER A 238 -16.90 3.04 21.11
N LEU A 239 -16.69 4.35 20.87
CA LEU A 239 -15.64 5.13 21.51
C LEU A 239 -15.79 5.17 23.04
N LEU A 240 -17.00 5.33 23.56
CA LEU A 240 -17.25 5.33 25.01
C LEU A 240 -16.86 3.99 25.64
N ALA A 241 -17.29 2.88 25.04
CA ALA A 241 -16.96 1.54 25.52
C ALA A 241 -15.47 1.20 25.40
N VAL A 242 -14.81 1.66 24.33
CA VAL A 242 -13.34 1.54 24.17
C VAL A 242 -12.61 2.33 25.25
N LYS A 243 -13.06 3.56 25.55
CA LYS A 243 -12.46 4.40 26.60
C LYS A 243 -12.60 3.78 27.98
N GLU A 244 -13.76 3.22 28.29
CA GLU A 244 -13.96 2.47 29.54
C GLU A 244 -12.97 1.30 29.65
N PHE A 245 -12.84 0.51 28.59
CA PHE A 245 -11.87 -0.58 28.55
C PHE A 245 -10.43 -0.08 28.75
N ALA A 246 -10.01 0.95 28.01
CA ALA A 246 -8.66 1.51 28.10
C ALA A 246 -8.37 2.15 29.47
N TYR A 247 -9.38 2.71 30.13
CA TYR A 247 -9.25 3.25 31.49
C TYR A 247 -8.90 2.15 32.51
N HIS A 248 -9.49 0.97 32.38
CA HIS A 248 -9.20 -0.18 33.24
C HIS A 248 -7.93 -0.95 32.85
N HIS A 249 -7.40 -0.70 31.65
CA HIS A 249 -6.22 -1.36 31.09
C HIS A 249 -5.21 -0.33 30.53
N PRO A 250 -4.69 0.59 31.37
CA PRO A 250 -3.82 1.68 30.93
C PRO A 250 -2.47 1.19 30.36
N GLU A 251 -2.10 -0.06 30.62
CA GLU A 251 -0.89 -0.69 30.10
C GLU A 251 -0.96 -1.02 28.60
N ILE A 252 -2.15 -1.01 27.99
CA ILE A 252 -2.35 -1.37 26.58
C ILE A 252 -1.98 -0.18 25.67
N PRO A 253 -0.94 -0.29 24.83
CA PRO A 253 -0.50 0.84 23.99
C PRO A 253 -1.28 0.95 22.67
N ALA A 254 -1.89 -0.14 22.21
CA ALA A 254 -2.68 -0.18 20.98
C ALA A 254 -3.81 -1.23 21.07
N ILE A 255 -4.94 -0.90 20.45
CA ILE A 255 -6.13 -1.73 20.41
C ILE A 255 -6.49 -2.03 18.95
N ALA A 256 -6.84 -3.28 18.67
CA ALA A 256 -7.52 -3.69 17.45
C ALA A 256 -8.97 -4.02 17.80
N LEU A 257 -9.88 -3.08 17.54
CA LEU A 257 -11.31 -3.24 17.75
C LEU A 257 -11.92 -4.04 16.59
N PHE A 258 -12.63 -5.12 16.91
CA PHE A 258 -13.34 -5.96 15.94
C PHE A 258 -14.85 -5.92 16.21
N GLN A 259 -15.64 -5.80 15.14
CA GLN A 259 -17.08 -5.91 15.21
C GLN A 259 -17.52 -7.29 14.69
N CYS A 260 -18.20 -8.06 15.54
CA CYS A 260 -18.68 -9.40 15.18
C CYS A 260 -19.81 -9.39 14.14
N THR A 261 -20.32 -8.21 13.78
CA THR A 261 -21.32 -8.01 12.72
C THR A 261 -20.76 -8.29 11.33
N SER A 262 -19.44 -8.39 11.16
CA SER A 262 -18.77 -8.81 9.93
C SER A 262 -18.32 -10.29 10.01
N PRO A 263 -19.19 -11.27 9.66
CA PRO A 263 -18.99 -12.69 9.95
C PRO A 263 -17.91 -13.40 9.12
N PHE A 264 -17.36 -12.74 8.10
CA PHE A 264 -16.43 -13.30 7.11
C PHE A 264 -15.00 -12.76 7.23
N LEU A 265 -14.65 -12.27 8.42
CA LEU A 265 -13.28 -11.91 8.78
C LEU A 265 -12.32 -13.09 8.51
N THR A 266 -11.14 -12.79 7.94
CA THR A 266 -10.05 -13.74 7.71
C THR A 266 -8.73 -13.20 8.26
N LEU A 267 -7.69 -14.04 8.25
CA LEU A 267 -6.36 -13.65 8.72
C LEU A 267 -5.70 -12.57 7.86
N PHE A 268 -5.83 -12.64 6.53
CA PHE A 268 -5.07 -11.79 5.63
C PHE A 268 -5.29 -10.27 5.85
N PRO A 269 -6.53 -9.77 6.02
CA PRO A 269 -6.74 -8.37 6.39
C PRO A 269 -6.16 -7.98 7.75
N ILE A 270 -6.19 -8.90 8.72
CA ILE A 270 -5.62 -8.69 10.07
C ILE A 270 -4.10 -8.56 9.97
N GLU A 271 -3.45 -9.44 9.21
CA GLU A 271 -2.00 -9.43 8.97
C GLU A 271 -1.55 -8.11 8.37
N GLN A 272 -2.27 -7.61 7.35
CA GLN A 272 -1.97 -6.32 6.74
C GLN A 272 -2.13 -5.16 7.74
N ALA A 273 -3.26 -5.08 8.44
CA ALA A 273 -3.50 -4.00 9.40
C ALA A 273 -2.48 -4.01 10.53
N TYR A 274 -2.12 -5.20 11.01
CA TYR A 274 -1.11 -5.39 12.05
C TYR A 274 0.27 -4.92 11.56
N ALA A 275 0.72 -5.37 10.38
CA ALA A 275 2.01 -4.96 9.81
C ALA A 275 2.08 -3.45 9.55
N MET A 276 0.98 -2.84 9.11
CA MET A 276 0.91 -1.37 8.97
C MET A 276 1.15 -0.66 10.32
N MET A 277 0.55 -1.15 11.40
CA MET A 277 0.73 -0.57 12.73
C MET A 277 2.14 -0.81 13.30
N THR A 278 2.70 -2.02 13.15
CA THR A 278 3.97 -2.40 13.77
C THR A 278 5.20 -2.03 12.95
N ASP A 279 5.13 -2.22 11.63
CA ASP A 279 6.31 -2.18 10.76
C ASP A 279 6.39 -0.83 10.02
N LEU A 280 5.23 -0.30 9.60
CA LEU A 280 5.13 0.97 8.89
C LEU A 280 4.83 2.17 9.80
N GLY A 281 4.56 1.93 11.08
CA GLY A 281 4.42 2.97 12.09
C GLY A 281 3.12 3.77 12.02
N TYR A 282 2.07 3.23 11.40
CA TYR A 282 0.74 3.86 11.37
C TYR A 282 0.20 4.09 12.81
N ASP A 283 -0.63 5.13 12.93
CA ASP A 283 -1.32 5.48 14.18
C ASP A 283 -2.70 4.83 14.28
N SER A 284 -3.37 4.69 13.14
CA SER A 284 -4.62 3.96 13.01
C SER A 284 -4.78 3.33 11.63
N VAL A 285 -5.44 2.18 11.59
CA VAL A 285 -5.73 1.43 10.37
C VAL A 285 -7.14 0.85 10.48
N PHE A 286 -7.97 1.00 9.46
CA PHE A 286 -9.35 0.51 9.50
C PHE A 286 -9.76 -0.15 8.18
N SER A 287 -10.79 -0.99 8.26
CA SER A 287 -11.25 -1.77 7.12
C SER A 287 -12.21 -0.97 6.23
N VAL A 288 -11.99 -1.06 4.92
CA VAL A 288 -12.82 -0.40 3.90
C VAL A 288 -13.20 -1.37 2.79
N THR A 289 -14.18 -1.02 1.98
CA THR A 289 -14.53 -1.73 0.75
C THR A 289 -14.76 -0.72 -0.35
N THR A 290 -14.20 -0.98 -1.53
CA THR A 290 -14.39 -0.12 -2.70
C THR A 290 -15.82 -0.21 -3.22
N SER A 291 -16.43 0.96 -3.43
CA SER A 291 -17.76 1.13 -3.97
C SER A 291 -17.71 1.91 -5.27
N TYR A 292 -18.31 1.35 -6.31
CA TYR A 292 -18.47 2.00 -7.61
C TYR A 292 -19.84 2.67 -7.77
N LYS A 293 -20.56 2.88 -6.66
CA LYS A 293 -21.88 3.52 -6.68
C LYS A 293 -21.74 5.00 -6.99
N LEU A 294 -22.48 5.45 -8.00
CA LEU A 294 -22.61 6.86 -8.34
C LEU A 294 -23.60 7.52 -7.37
N ARG A 295 -23.11 8.50 -6.61
CA ARG A 295 -23.84 9.14 -5.52
C ARG A 295 -24.43 10.47 -5.98
N TRP A 296 -25.63 10.76 -5.49
CA TRP A 296 -26.35 12.01 -5.72
C TRP A 296 -26.61 12.68 -4.38
N THR A 297 -26.70 14.01 -4.36
CA THR A 297 -27.09 14.79 -3.18
C THR A 297 -28.25 15.72 -3.52
N PHE A 298 -29.07 16.05 -2.51
CA PHE A 298 -30.03 17.13 -2.62
C PHE A 298 -29.33 18.48 -2.44
N ASN A 299 -29.71 19.45 -3.25
CA ASN A 299 -29.36 20.85 -3.09
C ASN A 299 -30.38 21.53 -2.16
N SER A 300 -30.08 22.75 -1.72
CA SER A 300 -30.96 23.53 -0.82
C SER A 300 -32.36 23.81 -1.39
N ASP A 301 -32.51 23.78 -2.71
CA ASP A 301 -33.76 23.99 -3.44
C ASP A 301 -34.49 22.67 -3.78
N PHE A 302 -34.10 21.55 -3.17
CA PHE A 302 -34.60 20.20 -3.44
C PHE A 302 -34.28 19.62 -4.84
N SER A 303 -33.50 20.33 -5.67
CA SER A 303 -32.92 19.73 -6.86
C SER A 303 -31.82 18.73 -6.50
N VAL A 304 -31.38 17.88 -7.46
CA VAL A 304 -30.33 16.89 -7.24
C VAL A 304 -29.08 17.18 -8.07
N SER A 305 -27.91 16.93 -7.49
CA SER A 305 -26.62 17.06 -8.17
C SER A 305 -25.75 15.82 -7.95
N PRO A 306 -24.86 15.47 -8.90
CA PRO A 306 -23.92 14.37 -8.71
C PRO A 306 -22.91 14.73 -7.63
N LEU A 307 -22.59 13.77 -6.76
CA LEU A 307 -21.64 13.98 -5.66
C LEU A 307 -20.21 13.56 -6.03
N ASN A 308 -20.06 12.50 -6.83
CA ASN A 308 -18.75 11.88 -7.11
C ASN A 308 -18.51 11.58 -8.60
N PHE A 309 -19.27 12.18 -9.51
CA PHE A 309 -19.10 11.95 -10.95
C PHE A 309 -19.56 13.13 -11.81
N ASP A 310 -19.12 13.15 -13.07
CA ASP A 310 -19.50 14.15 -14.07
C ASP A 310 -20.70 13.64 -14.90
N LEU A 311 -21.76 14.45 -15.04
CA LEU A 311 -22.95 14.10 -15.82
C LEU A 311 -22.64 13.92 -17.31
N THR A 312 -21.70 14.70 -17.83
CA THR A 312 -21.31 14.68 -19.26
C THR A 312 -20.32 13.56 -19.58
N ARG A 313 -19.65 13.03 -18.56
CA ARG A 313 -18.65 11.96 -18.65
C ARG A 313 -18.89 10.92 -17.57
N ARG A 314 -20.05 10.27 -17.62
CA ARG A 314 -20.43 9.26 -16.63
C ARG A 314 -19.49 8.06 -16.72
N PRO A 315 -18.72 7.73 -15.66
CA PRO A 315 -17.73 6.67 -15.72
C PRO A 315 -18.41 5.30 -15.71
N ARG A 316 -17.84 4.32 -16.43
CA ARG A 316 -18.17 2.91 -16.22
C ARG A 316 -17.36 2.38 -15.03
N ARG A 317 -17.75 1.24 -14.47
CA ARG A 317 -17.09 0.65 -13.28
C ARG A 317 -15.58 0.48 -13.46
N GLN A 318 -15.15 0.07 -14.64
CA GLN A 318 -13.74 -0.19 -14.96
C GLN A 318 -12.93 1.07 -15.30
N ASP A 319 -13.56 2.23 -15.40
CA ASP A 319 -12.91 3.47 -15.86
C ASP A 319 -12.44 4.36 -14.70
N TRP A 320 -12.59 3.93 -13.45
CA TRP A 320 -12.20 4.69 -12.27
C TRP A 320 -12.00 3.80 -11.04
N ASP A 321 -11.32 4.34 -10.02
CA ASP A 321 -10.90 3.57 -8.85
C ASP A 321 -12.01 3.32 -7.83
N GLY A 322 -13.13 4.07 -7.92
CA GLY A 322 -14.23 3.99 -6.96
C GLY A 322 -14.00 4.80 -5.69
N ASP A 323 -14.97 4.73 -4.77
CA ASP A 323 -14.88 5.35 -3.44
C ASP A 323 -14.62 4.29 -2.38
N LEU A 324 -13.72 4.58 -1.42
CA LEU A 324 -13.51 3.74 -0.24
C LEU A 324 -14.63 3.98 0.78
N ILE A 325 -15.34 2.91 1.15
CA ILE A 325 -16.42 2.95 2.14
C ILE A 325 -16.02 2.10 3.34
N GLU A 326 -16.06 2.67 4.53
CA GLU A 326 -15.87 1.91 5.77
C GLU A 326 -16.91 0.78 5.91
N ASN A 327 -16.48 -0.38 6.40
CA ASN A 327 -17.33 -1.58 6.49
C ASN A 327 -17.42 -2.18 7.90
N GLY A 328 -16.99 -1.43 8.92
CA GLY A 328 -17.15 -1.81 10.33
C GLY A 328 -16.30 -2.99 10.83
N MET A 329 -15.65 -3.75 9.94
CA MET A 329 -15.03 -5.03 10.30
C MET A 329 -13.94 -4.90 11.37
N PHE A 330 -13.02 -3.94 11.25
CA PHE A 330 -12.05 -3.63 12.30
C PHE A 330 -11.49 -2.20 12.27
N TYR A 331 -10.96 -1.81 13.44
CA TYR A 331 -10.29 -0.53 13.68
C TYR A 331 -9.07 -0.77 14.59
N PHE A 332 -7.87 -0.65 14.04
CA PHE A 332 -6.61 -0.68 14.77
C PHE A 332 -6.23 0.76 15.09
N PHE A 333 -5.81 1.03 16.32
CA PHE A 333 -5.41 2.36 16.72
C PHE A 333 -4.53 2.36 17.96
N ARG A 334 -3.67 3.37 18.08
CA ARG A 334 -2.92 3.61 19.31
C ARG A 334 -3.83 4.22 20.37
N THR A 335 -3.74 3.74 21.61
CA THR A 335 -4.62 4.20 22.71
C THR A 335 -4.44 5.69 23.01
N ARG A 336 -3.28 6.28 22.69
CA ARG A 336 -3.06 7.73 22.75
C ARG A 336 -4.08 8.55 21.94
N LEU A 337 -4.69 8.00 20.89
CA LEU A 337 -5.70 8.72 20.09
C LEU A 337 -7.00 8.98 20.88
N LEU A 338 -7.27 8.19 21.92
CA LEU A 338 -8.47 8.34 22.75
C LEU A 338 -8.51 9.68 23.51
N GLN A 339 -7.36 10.32 23.75
CA GLN A 339 -7.30 11.66 24.34
C GLN A 339 -7.93 12.73 23.43
N PHE A 340 -7.99 12.47 22.12
CA PHE A 340 -8.61 13.34 21.12
C PHE A 340 -10.05 12.92 20.79
N ASN A 341 -10.62 11.96 21.53
CA ASN A 341 -11.95 11.39 21.25
C ASN A 341 -12.09 10.78 19.85
N VAL A 342 -11.04 10.16 19.31
CA VAL A 342 -11.09 9.50 18.00
C VAL A 342 -10.48 8.10 18.05
N LEU A 343 -10.99 7.22 17.19
CA LEU A 343 -10.37 5.93 16.88
C LEU A 343 -9.46 6.04 15.64
N GLN A 344 -9.79 6.94 14.72
CA GLN A 344 -9.07 7.18 13.47
C GLN A 344 -8.39 8.54 13.53
N GLY A 345 -7.08 8.58 13.35
CA GLY A 345 -6.29 9.80 13.41
C GLY A 345 -4.79 9.55 13.33
N GLY A 346 -4.02 10.64 13.27
CA GLY A 346 -2.58 10.57 13.03
C GLY A 346 -2.26 10.09 11.61
N GLN A 347 -1.21 9.27 11.46
CA GLN A 347 -0.95 8.57 10.20
C GLN A 347 -1.97 7.44 10.01
N MET A 348 -2.95 7.66 9.12
CA MET A 348 -4.06 6.75 8.88
C MET A 348 -3.80 5.85 7.68
N GLY A 349 -4.12 4.56 7.83
CA GLY A 349 -4.08 3.56 6.78
C GLY A 349 -5.43 2.88 6.62
N VAL A 350 -5.61 2.19 5.49
CA VAL A 350 -6.81 1.39 5.24
C VAL A 350 -6.42 0.02 4.75
N VAL A 351 -7.25 -0.97 5.05
CA VAL A 351 -7.17 -2.30 4.45
C VAL A 351 -8.45 -2.58 3.69
N GLU A 352 -8.32 -2.85 2.40
CA GLU A 352 -9.46 -3.16 1.55
C GLU A 352 -9.95 -4.60 1.78
N ILE A 353 -11.23 -4.72 2.09
CA ILE A 353 -11.95 -5.98 2.21
C ILE A 353 -12.74 -6.20 0.92
N PRO A 354 -12.55 -7.35 0.25
CA PRO A 354 -13.33 -7.72 -0.91
C PRO A 354 -14.84 -7.65 -0.66
N GLN A 355 -15.60 -7.15 -1.63
CA GLN A 355 -17.04 -6.92 -1.49
C GLN A 355 -17.84 -8.19 -1.12
N ASN A 356 -17.37 -9.37 -1.53
CA ASN A 356 -18.00 -10.64 -1.18
C ASN A 356 -17.79 -11.06 0.29
N ARG A 357 -16.84 -10.43 1.01
CA ARG A 357 -16.56 -10.65 2.43
C ARG A 357 -16.92 -9.46 3.32
N SER A 358 -17.38 -8.34 2.73
CA SER A 358 -17.68 -7.10 3.44
C SER A 358 -19.13 -7.01 3.98
N LEU A 359 -19.86 -8.13 4.07
CA LEU A 359 -21.23 -8.13 4.58
C LEU A 359 -21.24 -7.75 6.06
N GLU A 360 -22.09 -6.79 6.43
CA GLU A 360 -22.38 -6.42 7.81
C GLU A 360 -23.81 -6.88 8.19
N ILE A 361 -23.95 -7.49 9.37
CA ILE A 361 -25.23 -7.98 9.89
C ILE A 361 -25.84 -6.93 10.81
N ASP A 362 -26.86 -6.22 10.32
CA ASP A 362 -27.65 -5.28 11.12
C ASP A 362 -29.12 -5.64 11.23
N SER A 363 -29.64 -6.36 10.24
CA SER A 363 -31.01 -6.79 10.16
C SER A 363 -31.15 -8.32 10.11
N PRO A 364 -32.34 -8.87 10.44
CA PRO A 364 -32.63 -10.28 10.22
C PRO A 364 -32.41 -10.76 8.78
N LEU A 365 -32.58 -9.87 7.79
CA LEU A 365 -32.31 -10.19 6.38
C LEU A 365 -30.82 -10.41 6.15
N ASP A 366 -29.96 -9.54 6.68
CA ASP A 366 -28.50 -9.68 6.55
C ASP A 366 -28.01 -10.97 7.20
N LEU A 367 -28.56 -11.33 8.37
CA LEU A 367 -28.26 -12.60 9.03
C LEU A 367 -28.66 -13.78 8.13
N LYS A 368 -29.82 -13.71 7.48
CA LYS A 368 -30.28 -14.78 6.58
C LYS A 368 -29.39 -14.89 5.34
N ILE A 369 -28.96 -13.77 4.77
CA ILE A 369 -28.00 -13.73 3.66
C ILE A 369 -26.68 -14.36 4.12
N ALA A 370 -26.15 -13.94 5.27
CA ALA A 370 -24.92 -14.47 5.83
C ALA A 370 -24.98 -15.99 6.02
N GLN A 371 -26.07 -16.50 6.62
CA GLN A 371 -26.30 -17.94 6.79
C GLN A 371 -26.35 -18.70 5.47
N THR A 372 -26.86 -18.08 4.40
CA THR A 372 -27.00 -18.71 3.09
C THR A 372 -25.66 -18.79 2.36
N ILE A 373 -24.83 -17.74 2.44
CA ILE A 373 -23.55 -17.68 1.71
C ILE A 373 -22.36 -18.24 2.50
N ALA A 374 -22.48 -18.38 3.83
CA ALA A 374 -21.39 -18.87 4.67
C ALA A 374 -20.81 -20.23 4.24
N PRO A 375 -21.59 -21.24 3.83
CA PRO A 375 -21.02 -22.50 3.34
C PRO A 375 -20.12 -22.35 2.11
N LEU A 376 -20.32 -21.30 1.29
CA LEU A 376 -19.46 -21.02 0.13
C LEU A 376 -18.17 -20.31 0.56
N LEU A 377 -18.28 -19.34 1.46
CA LEU A 377 -17.16 -18.49 1.88
C LEU A 377 -16.25 -19.14 2.93
N ASP A 378 -16.78 -20.04 3.75
CA ASP A 378 -16.01 -20.75 4.78
C ASP A 378 -15.12 -21.85 4.17
N ASN A 379 -15.41 -22.29 2.94
CA ASN A 379 -14.68 -23.33 2.21
C ASN A 379 -13.77 -22.76 1.09
N SER A 380 -13.73 -21.43 0.94
CA SER A 380 -12.93 -20.70 -0.04
C SER A 380 -11.82 -19.92 0.63
#